data_AF-A0A1B1MWM4-F1
#
_entry.id   AF-A0A1B1MWM4-F1
#
_cell.length_a   1.000
_cell.length_b   1.000
_cell.length_c   1.000
_cell.angle_alpha   90.00
_cell.angle_beta   90.00
_cell.angle_gamma   90.00
#
_symmetry.space_group_name_H-M   'P 1'
#
loop_
_entity.id
_entity.type
_entity.pdbx_description
1 polymer ?
#
loop_
_entity_poly.entity_id
_entity_poly.type
_entity_poly.pdbx_seq_one_letter_code
_entity_poly.pdbx_strand_id
1 'polypeptide(L)'
;MFNLYWGILFVLVNFVCFVLCYRLFGKKGLYAWIGIATVIANIQVTKTIEIFGVALTLGNTMYVSVYMTSDLLNEKYGRAEARKGVWFGFFTLLVTTLFMQMALKFQPIPEAEAVQQSLETVFGLLPQLAAGSLTAYFVSQLLDVRLYAWIRHFFPKPHQLWIRNNGSTMISSFIDTLIFCTIAFWNYDFPIWFEILLTTYVIKFILTAAGTPFMYIARSFHKQEETSEAARN
;
A
#
# COMPACT_ATOMS: atom_id res chain seq x y z
N MET A 1 17.86 -17.66 -7.78
CA MET A 1 16.73 -18.45 -7.25
C MET A 1 16.36 -18.16 -5.79
N PHE A 2 17.31 -17.82 -4.89
CA PHE A 2 17.00 -17.50 -3.48
C PHE A 2 15.92 -16.41 -3.32
N ASN A 3 16.08 -15.26 -3.99
CA ASN A 3 15.13 -14.14 -3.91
C ASN A 3 13.71 -14.52 -4.31
N LEU A 4 13.54 -15.47 -5.25
CA LEU A 4 12.22 -15.95 -5.67
C LEU A 4 11.55 -16.77 -4.55
N TYR A 5 12.22 -17.81 -4.05
CA TYR A 5 11.66 -18.67 -3.01
C TYR A 5 11.44 -17.89 -1.71
N TRP A 6 12.39 -17.04 -1.33
CA TRP A 6 12.26 -16.18 -0.17
C TRP A 6 11.17 -15.13 -0.36
N GLY A 7 11.02 -14.58 -1.56
CA GLY A 7 9.93 -13.66 -1.91
C GLY A 7 8.55 -14.30 -1.78
N ILE A 8 8.38 -15.55 -2.24
CA ILE A 8 7.12 -16.29 -2.07
C ILE A 8 6.81 -16.50 -0.59
N LEU A 9 7.79 -16.95 0.20
CA LEU A 9 7.62 -17.10 1.65
C LEU A 9 7.26 -15.76 2.31
N PHE A 10 7.95 -14.68 1.94
CA PHE A 10 7.70 -13.34 2.44
C PHE A 10 6.27 -12.87 2.18
N VAL A 11 5.74 -13.09 0.98
CA VAL A 11 4.35 -12.79 0.62
C VAL A 11 3.36 -13.60 1.46
N LEU A 12 3.60 -14.90 1.62
CA LEU A 12 2.74 -15.77 2.44
C LEU A 12 2.72 -15.33 3.91
N VAL A 13 3.89 -15.08 4.50
CA VAL A 13 4.01 -14.60 5.88
C VAL A 13 3.28 -13.26 6.05
N ASN A 14 3.44 -12.34 5.10
CA ASN A 14 2.75 -11.05 5.12
C ASN A 14 1.22 -11.21 5.19
N PHE A 15 0.64 -11.99 4.26
CA PHE A 15 -0.80 -12.18 4.20
C PHE A 15 -1.34 -13.00 5.38
N VAL A 16 -0.58 -13.98 5.89
CA VAL A 16 -0.95 -14.69 7.13
C VAL A 16 -0.98 -13.73 8.30
N CYS A 17 0.04 -12.88 8.47
CA CYS A 17 0.06 -11.88 9.54
C CYS A 17 -1.10 -10.88 9.41
N PHE A 18 -1.46 -10.45 8.20
CA PHE A 18 -2.64 -9.61 7.95
C PHE A 18 -3.93 -10.30 8.44
N VAL A 19 -4.16 -11.55 8.01
CA VAL A 19 -5.35 -12.33 8.40
C VAL A 19 -5.39 -12.56 9.91
N LEU A 20 -4.25 -12.87 10.53
CA LEU A 20 -4.13 -13.04 11.98
C LEU A 20 -4.40 -11.74 12.73
N CYS A 21 -3.87 -10.61 12.26
CA CYS A 21 -4.12 -9.31 12.86
C CYS A 21 -5.62 -8.98 12.86
N TYR A 22 -6.30 -9.24 11.74
CA TYR A 22 -7.75 -9.07 11.68
C TYR A 22 -8.50 -10.06 12.58
N ARG A 23 -8.09 -11.34 12.61
CA ARG A 23 -8.73 -12.36 13.44
C ARG A 23 -8.65 -12.04 14.93
N LEU A 24 -7.52 -11.53 15.40
CA LEU A 24 -7.27 -11.27 16.81
C LEU A 24 -7.85 -9.94 17.28
N PHE A 25 -7.83 -8.90 16.44
CA PHE A 25 -8.14 -7.53 16.84
C PHE A 25 -9.33 -6.90 16.11
N GLY A 26 -10.00 -7.65 15.23
CA GLY A 26 -11.20 -7.20 14.52
C GLY A 26 -10.97 -5.91 13.74
N LYS A 27 -11.91 -4.96 13.83
CA LYS A 27 -11.84 -3.69 13.11
C LYS A 27 -10.61 -2.87 13.50
N LYS A 28 -10.27 -2.84 14.78
CA LYS A 28 -9.08 -2.12 15.30
C LYS A 28 -7.78 -2.70 14.72
N GLY A 29 -7.75 -4.02 14.52
CA GLY A 29 -6.66 -4.71 13.82
C GLY A 29 -6.41 -4.20 12.41
N LEU A 30 -7.47 -3.92 11.66
CA LEU A 30 -7.35 -3.38 10.29
C LEU A 30 -6.71 -1.97 10.30
N TYR A 31 -7.11 -1.09 11.22
CA TYR A 31 -6.47 0.22 11.35
C TYR A 31 -5.00 0.11 11.77
N ALA A 32 -4.69 -0.76 12.73
CA ALA A 32 -3.31 -1.02 13.15
C ALA A 32 -2.47 -1.58 12.00
N TRP A 33 -3.02 -2.51 11.22
CA TRP A 33 -2.36 -3.09 10.06
C TRP A 33 -2.06 -2.04 8.99
N ILE A 34 -3.00 -1.13 8.69
CA ILE A 34 -2.75 -0.02 7.75
C ILE A 34 -1.54 0.80 8.20
N GLY A 35 -1.45 1.14 9.49
CA GLY A 35 -0.34 1.91 10.02
C GLY A 35 1.00 1.16 9.89
N ILE A 36 1.05 -0.08 10.39
CA ILE A 36 2.22 -0.96 10.31
C ILE A 36 2.66 -1.13 8.85
N ALA A 37 1.70 -1.48 7.98
CA ALA A 37 1.99 -1.76 6.58
C ALA A 37 2.47 -0.52 5.84
N THR A 38 1.93 0.66 6.16
CA THR A 38 2.37 1.92 5.57
C THR A 38 3.82 2.25 5.93
N VAL A 39 4.20 2.15 7.20
CA VAL A 39 5.60 2.42 7.63
C VAL A 39 6.56 1.43 7.00
N ILE A 40 6.26 0.13 7.12
CA ILE A 40 7.13 -0.93 6.61
C ILE A 40 7.22 -0.87 5.08
N ALA A 41 6.12 -0.58 4.36
CA ALA A 41 6.15 -0.42 2.91
C ALA A 41 7.15 0.66 2.49
N ASN A 42 7.09 1.84 3.11
CA ASN A 42 7.96 2.96 2.74
C ASN A 42 9.44 2.67 3.03
N ILE A 43 9.74 1.98 4.12
CA ILE A 43 11.12 1.51 4.40
C ILE A 43 11.55 0.49 3.34
N GLN A 44 10.71 -0.50 3.03
CA GLN A 44 11.04 -1.59 2.10
C GLN A 44 11.11 -1.14 0.63
N VAL A 45 10.42 -0.06 0.25
CA VAL A 45 10.53 0.53 -1.10
C VAL A 45 11.97 0.91 -1.43
N THR A 46 12.74 1.38 -0.43
CA THR A 46 14.15 1.75 -0.63
C THR A 46 15.05 0.56 -0.94
N LYS A 47 14.58 -0.68 -0.66
CA LYS A 47 15.30 -1.91 -0.93
C LYS A 47 14.80 -2.57 -2.21
N THR A 48 15.58 -2.43 -3.26
CA THR A 48 15.39 -3.16 -4.52
C THR A 48 16.06 -4.54 -4.45
N ILE A 49 15.40 -5.52 -5.05
CA ILE A 49 15.90 -6.88 -5.24
C ILE A 49 15.76 -7.27 -6.70
N GLU A 50 16.50 -8.29 -7.11
CA GLU A 50 16.39 -8.86 -8.45
C GLU A 50 15.71 -10.23 -8.40
N ILE A 51 14.68 -10.42 -9.24
CA ILE A 51 14.04 -11.71 -9.48
C ILE A 51 13.95 -11.90 -10.99
N PHE A 52 14.53 -12.99 -11.51
CA PHE A 52 14.57 -13.30 -12.95
C PHE A 52 15.20 -12.20 -13.83
N GLY A 53 16.24 -11.53 -13.36
CA GLY A 53 16.88 -10.44 -14.13
C GLY A 53 16.08 -9.14 -14.14
N VAL A 54 15.05 -9.06 -13.30
CA VAL A 54 14.16 -7.92 -13.22
C VAL A 54 14.26 -7.26 -11.85
N ALA A 55 14.42 -5.94 -11.79
CA ALA A 55 14.49 -5.15 -10.56
C ALA A 55 13.09 -4.89 -9.98
N LEU A 56 12.89 -5.21 -8.69
CA LEU A 56 11.61 -5.04 -7.99
C LEU A 56 11.85 -4.43 -6.60
N THR A 57 10.93 -3.60 -6.14
CA THR A 57 10.96 -3.03 -4.78
C THR A 57 10.24 -3.95 -3.78
N LEU A 58 10.76 -4.09 -2.57
CA LEU A 58 10.17 -4.98 -1.56
C LEU A 58 8.86 -4.44 -0.95
N GLY A 59 8.57 -3.15 -1.08
CA GLY A 59 7.37 -2.52 -0.50
C GLY A 59 6.04 -2.95 -1.14
N ASN A 60 6.06 -3.53 -2.33
CA ASN A 60 4.84 -3.88 -3.10
C ASN A 60 3.88 -4.80 -2.34
N THR A 61 4.41 -5.79 -1.61
CA THR A 61 3.59 -6.73 -0.82
C THR A 61 2.85 -6.02 0.31
N MET A 62 3.54 -5.14 1.03
CA MET A 62 2.93 -4.36 2.10
C MET A 62 1.83 -3.43 1.55
N TYR A 63 2.07 -2.75 0.42
CA TYR A 63 1.05 -1.93 -0.24
C TYR A 63 -0.19 -2.72 -0.65
N VAL A 64 -0.01 -3.93 -1.21
CA VAL A 64 -1.14 -4.81 -1.54
C VAL A 64 -1.93 -5.18 -0.28
N SER A 65 -1.26 -5.44 0.83
CA SER A 65 -1.95 -5.69 2.10
C SER A 65 -2.74 -4.47 2.61
N VAL A 66 -2.27 -3.24 2.36
CA VAL A 66 -3.03 -2.00 2.68
C VAL A 66 -4.29 -1.92 1.83
N TYR A 67 -4.21 -2.18 0.52
CA TYR A 67 -5.38 -2.21 -0.35
C TYR A 67 -6.38 -3.28 0.09
N MET A 68 -5.92 -4.51 0.36
CA MET A 68 -6.76 -5.58 0.89
C MET A 68 -7.45 -5.18 2.21
N THR A 69 -6.74 -4.45 3.08
CA THR A 69 -7.30 -3.95 4.34
C THR A 69 -8.39 -2.90 4.10
N SER A 70 -8.16 -1.97 3.18
CA SER A 70 -9.14 -0.96 2.78
C SER A 70 -10.38 -1.58 2.15
N ASP A 71 -10.21 -2.59 1.30
CA ASP A 71 -11.31 -3.32 0.66
C ASP A 71 -12.14 -4.09 1.69
N LEU A 72 -11.48 -4.76 2.64
CA LEU A 72 -12.15 -5.46 3.73
C LEU A 72 -12.89 -4.49 4.66
N LEU A 73 -12.31 -3.32 4.94
CA LEU A 73 -13.00 -2.24 5.67
C LEU A 73 -14.24 -1.78 4.93
N ASN A 74 -14.13 -1.56 3.62
CA ASN A 74 -15.24 -1.10 2.78
C ASN A 74 -16.38 -2.13 2.73
N GLU A 75 -16.04 -3.40 2.57
CA GLU A 75 -17.01 -4.49 2.45
C GLU A 75 -17.74 -4.76 3.78
N LYS A 76 -17.02 -4.79 4.91
CA LYS A 76 -17.62 -5.16 6.22
C LYS A 76 -18.15 -3.99 7.02
N TYR A 77 -17.53 -2.82 6.90
CA TYR A 77 -17.82 -1.66 7.74
C TYR A 77 -18.22 -0.41 6.92
N GLY A 78 -18.25 -0.53 5.59
CA GLY A 78 -18.73 0.50 4.68
C GLY A 78 -17.66 1.51 4.24
N ARG A 79 -18.04 2.29 3.22
CA ARG A 79 -17.16 3.29 2.56
C ARG A 79 -16.58 4.34 3.52
N ALA A 80 -17.32 4.71 4.56
CA ALA A 80 -16.88 5.70 5.53
C ALA A 80 -15.65 5.19 6.32
N GLU A 81 -15.66 3.93 6.73
CA GLU A 81 -14.58 3.33 7.50
C GLU A 81 -13.35 3.04 6.63
N ALA A 82 -13.55 2.61 5.38
CA ALA A 82 -12.47 2.50 4.40
C ALA A 82 -11.78 3.83 4.14
N ARG A 83 -12.55 4.91 3.96
CA ARG A 83 -12.00 6.27 3.79
C ARG A 83 -11.20 6.71 5.01
N LYS A 84 -11.69 6.44 6.22
CA LYS A 84 -10.92 6.68 7.46
C LYS A 84 -9.63 5.87 7.47
N GLY A 85 -9.67 4.61 7.02
CA GLY A 85 -8.49 3.75 6.90
C GLY A 85 -7.42 4.37 5.99
N VAL A 86 -7.81 4.83 4.80
CA VAL A 86 -6.89 5.50 3.87
C VAL A 86 -6.26 6.76 4.48
N TRP A 87 -7.08 7.63 5.09
CA TRP A 87 -6.57 8.82 5.78
C TRP A 87 -5.68 8.48 6.97
N PHE A 88 -5.97 7.38 7.68
CA PHE A 88 -5.12 6.90 8.77
C PHE A 88 -3.75 6.42 8.26
N GLY A 89 -3.71 5.78 7.09
CA GLY A 89 -2.46 5.46 6.39
C GLY A 89 -1.66 6.70 6.04
N PHE A 90 -2.28 7.70 5.40
CA PHE A 90 -1.62 8.97 5.10
C PHE A 90 -1.14 9.72 6.35
N PHE A 91 -1.95 9.73 7.40
CA PHE A 91 -1.55 10.31 8.68
C PHE A 91 -0.32 9.59 9.24
N THR A 92 -0.32 8.26 9.23
CA THR A 92 0.84 7.46 9.70
C THR A 92 2.09 7.76 8.86
N LEU A 93 1.95 7.85 7.54
CA LEU A 93 3.03 8.22 6.64
C LEU A 93 3.61 9.60 6.97
N LEU A 94 2.76 10.62 7.05
CA LEU A 94 3.16 12.00 7.33
C LEU A 94 3.81 12.15 8.70
N VAL A 95 3.23 11.54 9.73
CA VAL A 95 3.76 11.58 11.10
C VAL A 95 5.10 10.87 11.19
N THR A 96 5.24 9.69 10.56
CA THR A 96 6.51 8.96 10.52
C THR A 96 7.57 9.79 9.79
N THR A 97 7.24 10.34 8.62
CA THR A 97 8.14 11.22 7.88
C THR A 97 8.56 12.42 8.72
N LEU A 98 7.61 13.12 9.36
CA LEU A 98 7.91 14.29 10.18
C LEU A 98 8.89 13.96 11.32
N PHE A 99 8.58 12.95 12.13
CA PHE A 99 9.41 12.59 13.28
C PHE A 99 10.78 12.08 12.85
N MET A 100 10.86 11.27 11.79
CA MET A 100 12.16 10.78 11.32
C MET A 100 13.00 11.91 10.73
N GLN A 101 12.41 12.85 9.98
CA GLN A 101 13.15 14.02 9.49
C GLN A 101 13.66 14.92 10.61
N MET A 102 12.89 15.07 11.70
CA MET A 102 13.37 15.74 12.91
C MET A 102 14.51 14.96 13.57
N ALA A 103 14.38 13.62 13.68
CA ALA A 103 15.40 12.76 14.25
C ALA A 103 16.74 12.88 13.52
N LEU A 104 16.73 12.93 12.17
CA LEU A 104 17.93 13.08 11.35
C LEU A 104 18.67 14.41 11.57
N LYS A 105 18.05 15.42 12.20
CA LYS A 105 18.72 16.72 12.48
C LYS A 105 19.50 16.73 13.79
N PHE A 106 19.31 15.74 14.66
CA PHE A 106 20.10 15.64 15.89
C PHE A 106 21.54 15.26 15.56
N GLN A 107 22.49 15.88 16.25
CA GLN A 107 23.90 15.55 16.11
C GLN A 107 24.18 14.23 16.84
N PRO A 108 24.71 13.20 16.16
CA PRO A 108 25.05 11.94 16.82
C PRO A 108 26.29 12.11 17.69
N ILE A 109 26.41 11.22 18.69
CA ILE A 109 27.70 10.98 19.35
C ILE A 109 28.63 10.20 18.40
N PRO A 110 29.96 10.25 18.56
CA PRO A 110 30.90 9.57 17.66
C PRO A 110 30.62 8.07 17.45
N GLU A 111 30.16 7.38 18.49
CA GLU A 111 29.83 5.94 18.43
C GLU A 111 28.57 5.65 17.62
N ALA A 112 27.71 6.64 17.39
CA ALA A 112 26.44 6.53 16.70
C ALA A 112 26.47 7.05 15.25
N GLU A 113 27.61 7.54 14.76
CA GLU A 113 27.78 8.10 13.40
C GLU A 113 27.31 7.13 12.30
N ALA A 114 27.66 5.85 12.42
CA ALA A 114 27.25 4.81 11.46
C ALA A 114 25.73 4.56 11.46
N VAL A 115 25.08 4.70 12.63
CA VAL A 115 23.62 4.58 12.75
C VAL A 115 22.96 5.79 12.10
N GLN A 116 23.48 7.00 12.33
CA GLN A 116 22.99 8.22 11.69
C GLN A 116 23.03 8.10 10.15
N GLN A 117 24.16 7.69 9.57
CA GLN A 117 24.28 7.50 8.12
C GLN A 117 23.28 6.47 7.57
N SER A 118 23.05 5.38 8.32
CA SER A 118 22.07 4.36 7.95
C SER A 118 20.64 4.92 8.00
N LEU A 119 20.31 5.72 9.02
CA LEU A 119 19.02 6.39 9.14
C LEU A 119 18.82 7.41 8.03
N GLU A 120 19.83 8.21 7.67
CA GLU A 120 19.75 9.16 6.56
C GLU A 120 19.50 8.45 5.23
N THR A 121 20.15 7.32 5.00
CA THR A 121 19.97 6.52 3.78
C THR A 121 18.53 6.00 3.64
N VAL A 122 17.94 5.50 4.72
CA VAL A 122 16.59 4.91 4.69
C VAL A 122 15.51 5.99 4.78
N PHE A 123 15.64 6.91 5.74
CA PHE A 123 14.59 7.87 6.09
C PHE A 123 14.71 9.20 5.35
N GLY A 124 15.85 9.50 4.74
CA GLY A 124 16.04 10.69 3.90
C GLY A 124 15.15 10.70 2.66
N LEU A 125 14.77 9.52 2.16
CA LEU A 125 13.86 9.38 1.01
C LEU A 125 12.37 9.47 1.40
N LEU A 126 12.01 9.35 2.68
CA LEU A 126 10.61 9.37 3.12
C LEU A 126 9.82 10.62 2.68
N PRO A 127 10.37 11.85 2.71
CA PRO A 127 9.63 13.03 2.22
C PRO A 127 9.24 12.90 0.76
N GLN A 128 10.14 12.36 -0.07
CA GLN A 128 9.91 12.14 -1.49
C GLN A 128 8.88 11.03 -1.73
N LEU A 129 8.98 9.92 -1.00
CA LEU A 129 7.98 8.83 -1.06
C LEU A 129 6.60 9.29 -0.60
N ALA A 130 6.54 10.11 0.46
CA ALA A 130 5.30 10.67 0.99
C ALA A 130 4.66 11.65 0.01
N ALA A 131 5.44 12.57 -0.56
CA ALA A 131 4.97 13.50 -1.59
C ALA A 131 4.48 12.76 -2.85
N GLY A 132 5.20 11.73 -3.28
CA GLY A 132 4.81 10.87 -4.39
C GLY A 132 3.49 10.15 -4.12
N SER A 133 3.36 9.51 -2.96
CA SER A 133 2.15 8.77 -2.57
C SER A 133 0.91 9.67 -2.47
N LEU A 134 1.05 10.85 -1.85
CA LEU A 134 -0.05 11.81 -1.71
C LEU A 134 -0.48 12.36 -3.08
N THR A 135 0.49 12.80 -3.89
CA THR A 135 0.20 13.38 -5.22
C THR A 135 -0.41 12.34 -6.14
N ALA A 136 0.15 11.13 -6.18
CA ALA A 136 -0.38 10.01 -6.95
C ALA A 136 -1.83 9.73 -6.56
N TYR A 137 -2.11 9.57 -5.27
CA TYR A 137 -3.44 9.28 -4.77
C TYR A 137 -4.46 10.38 -5.12
N PHE A 138 -4.13 11.66 -4.92
CA PHE A 138 -5.08 12.73 -5.23
C PHE A 138 -5.41 12.81 -6.73
N VAL A 139 -4.39 12.72 -7.58
CA VAL A 139 -4.57 12.79 -9.03
C VAL A 139 -5.28 11.54 -9.54
N SER A 140 -4.88 10.35 -9.08
CA SER A 140 -5.48 9.08 -9.50
C SER A 140 -6.95 8.98 -9.09
N GLN A 141 -7.30 9.40 -7.87
CA GLN A 141 -8.69 9.43 -7.40
C GLN A 141 -9.57 10.41 -8.18
N LEU A 142 -9.07 11.62 -8.47
CA LEU A 142 -9.82 12.59 -9.27
C LEU A 142 -10.03 12.06 -10.70
N LEU A 143 -9.00 11.43 -11.26
CA LEU A 143 -9.07 10.83 -12.59
C LEU A 143 -10.04 9.65 -12.61
N ASP A 144 -10.01 8.77 -11.60
CA ASP A 144 -10.89 7.61 -11.49
C ASP A 144 -12.37 8.02 -11.54
N VAL A 145 -12.77 9.02 -10.74
CA VAL A 145 -14.14 9.53 -10.72
C VAL A 145 -14.56 10.11 -12.07
N ARG A 146 -13.67 10.85 -12.72
CA ARG A 146 -13.93 11.45 -14.05
C ARG A 146 -14.04 10.38 -15.14
N LEU A 147 -13.12 9.42 -15.16
CA LEU A 147 -13.14 8.32 -16.11
C LEU A 147 -14.36 7.43 -15.91
N TYR A 148 -14.72 7.13 -14.65
CA TYR A 148 -15.93 6.37 -14.36
C TYR A 148 -17.17 7.07 -14.92
N ALA A 149 -17.30 8.38 -14.70
CA ALA A 149 -18.42 9.17 -15.22
C ALA A 149 -18.43 9.20 -16.76
N TRP A 150 -17.26 9.35 -17.39
CA TRP A 150 -17.10 9.35 -18.84
C TRP A 150 -17.45 8.00 -19.47
N ILE A 151 -16.91 6.89 -18.95
CA ILE A 151 -17.24 5.53 -19.43
C ILE A 151 -18.72 5.23 -19.19
N ARG A 152 -19.31 5.71 -18.09
CA ARG A 152 -20.74 5.56 -17.82
C ARG A 152 -21.64 6.22 -18.87
N HIS A 153 -21.19 7.29 -19.52
CA HIS A 153 -21.92 7.92 -20.62
C HIS A 153 -22.07 6.97 -21.82
N PHE A 154 -21.01 6.23 -22.17
CA PHE A 154 -21.03 5.26 -23.27
C PHE A 154 -21.63 3.91 -22.88
N PHE A 155 -21.50 3.51 -21.62
CA PHE A 155 -21.93 2.20 -21.10
C PHE A 155 -22.89 2.35 -19.91
N PRO A 156 -24.14 2.83 -20.13
CA PRO A 156 -25.06 3.13 -19.04
C PRO A 156 -25.68 1.89 -18.39
N LYS A 157 -25.74 0.74 -19.08
CA LYS A 157 -26.55 -0.42 -18.66
C LYS A 157 -26.01 -1.08 -17.37
N PRO A 158 -26.86 -1.66 -16.50
CA PRO A 158 -26.42 -2.27 -15.24
C PRO A 158 -25.39 -3.39 -15.41
N HIS A 159 -25.55 -4.26 -16.41
CA HIS A 159 -24.60 -5.36 -16.69
C HIS A 159 -23.23 -4.88 -17.19
N GLN A 160 -23.08 -3.60 -17.54
CA GLN A 160 -21.81 -2.99 -17.98
C GLN A 160 -21.05 -2.32 -16.81
N LEU A 161 -21.44 -2.60 -15.56
CA LEU A 161 -20.76 -2.09 -14.37
C LEU A 161 -19.28 -2.50 -14.33
N TRP A 162 -18.98 -3.73 -14.75
CA TRP A 162 -17.61 -4.22 -14.81
C TRP A 162 -16.73 -3.42 -15.78
N ILE A 163 -17.26 -2.97 -16.93
CA ILE A 163 -16.51 -2.17 -17.92
C ILE A 163 -16.12 -0.83 -17.31
N ARG A 164 -17.07 -0.17 -16.66
CA ARG A 164 -16.86 1.14 -16.01
C ARG A 164 -15.87 1.04 -14.87
N ASN A 165 -16.04 0.04 -14.01
CA ASN A 165 -15.20 -0.15 -12.83
C ASN A 165 -13.77 -0.53 -13.23
N ASN A 166 -13.59 -1.61 -13.99
CA ASN A 166 -12.26 -2.05 -14.39
C ASN A 166 -11.56 -1.03 -15.31
N GLY A 167 -12.30 -0.42 -16.25
CA GLY A 167 -11.72 0.57 -17.17
C GLY A 167 -11.20 1.82 -16.45
N SER A 168 -11.98 2.38 -15.52
CA SER A 168 -11.53 3.53 -14.72
C SER A 168 -10.38 3.14 -13.79
N THR A 169 -10.50 2.03 -13.07
CA THR A 169 -9.49 1.56 -12.11
C THR A 169 -8.16 1.19 -12.78
N MET A 170 -8.15 0.59 -13.97
CA MET A 170 -6.91 0.26 -14.68
C MET A 170 -6.14 1.52 -15.08
N ILE A 171 -6.83 2.51 -15.66
CA ILE A 171 -6.20 3.77 -16.08
C ILE A 171 -5.78 4.59 -14.86
N SER A 172 -6.64 4.72 -13.86
CA SER A 172 -6.32 5.47 -12.64
C SER A 172 -5.15 4.82 -11.88
N SER A 173 -5.08 3.50 -11.80
CA SER A 173 -3.96 2.77 -11.18
C SER A 173 -2.65 2.92 -11.95
N PHE A 174 -2.70 2.97 -13.28
CA PHE A 174 -1.51 3.23 -14.08
C PHE A 174 -0.97 4.64 -13.83
N ILE A 175 -1.85 5.65 -13.83
CA ILE A 175 -1.48 7.03 -13.53
C ILE A 175 -0.98 7.19 -12.09
N ASP A 176 -1.58 6.50 -11.13
CA ASP A 176 -1.11 6.42 -9.75
C ASP A 176 0.35 5.94 -9.69
N THR A 177 0.62 4.80 -10.34
CA THR A 177 1.96 4.19 -10.37
C THR A 177 2.95 5.11 -11.10
N LEU A 178 2.53 5.72 -12.21
CA LEU A 178 3.37 6.63 -12.99
C LEU A 178 3.78 7.87 -12.18
N ILE A 179 2.82 8.53 -11.54
CA ILE A 179 3.10 9.72 -10.71
C ILE A 179 3.97 9.32 -9.51
N PHE A 180 3.63 8.22 -8.84
CA PHE A 180 4.40 7.71 -7.72
C PHE A 180 5.85 7.43 -8.14
N CYS A 181 6.09 6.63 -9.18
CA CYS A 181 7.43 6.29 -9.63
C CYS A 181 8.21 7.52 -10.12
N THR A 182 7.55 8.46 -10.80
CA THR A 182 8.19 9.71 -11.26
C THR A 182 8.70 10.53 -10.08
N ILE A 183 7.88 10.69 -9.03
CA ILE A 183 8.26 11.49 -7.87
C ILE A 183 9.22 10.71 -6.96
N ALA A 184 8.93 9.46 -6.65
CA ALA A 184 9.68 8.61 -5.73
C ALA A 184 11.11 8.28 -6.22
N PHE A 185 11.29 8.12 -7.54
CA PHE A 185 12.54 7.67 -8.14
C PHE A 185 13.06 8.65 -9.20
N TRP A 186 12.80 9.94 -9.05
CA TRP A 186 13.21 10.98 -10.01
C TRP A 186 14.72 10.96 -10.33
N ASN A 187 15.55 10.56 -9.37
CA ASN A 187 17.01 10.54 -9.51
C ASN A 187 17.56 9.23 -10.15
N TYR A 188 16.70 8.28 -10.50
CA TYR A 188 17.12 7.00 -11.08
C TYR A 188 17.29 7.12 -12.60
N ASP A 189 18.24 6.37 -13.16
CA ASP A 189 18.43 6.30 -14.61
C ASP A 189 17.18 5.75 -15.31
N PHE A 190 16.88 6.27 -16.51
CA PHE A 190 15.67 5.95 -17.26
C PHE A 190 15.41 4.43 -17.44
N PRO A 191 16.41 3.58 -17.75
CA PRO A 191 16.18 2.13 -17.88
C PRO A 191 15.70 1.49 -16.58
N ILE A 192 16.36 1.80 -15.46
CA ILE A 192 16.03 1.27 -14.12
C ILE A 192 14.68 1.82 -13.68
N TRP A 193 14.43 3.11 -13.91
CA TRP A 193 13.15 3.75 -13.60
C TRP A 193 11.99 3.10 -14.36
N PHE A 194 12.15 2.86 -15.66
CA PHE A 194 11.13 2.24 -16.51
C PHE A 194 10.86 0.79 -16.09
N GLU A 195 11.91 0.08 -15.71
CA GLU A 195 11.81 -1.27 -15.17
C GLU A 195 11.04 -1.28 -13.84
N ILE A 196 11.35 -0.38 -12.90
CA ILE A 196 10.61 -0.23 -11.64
C ILE A 196 9.13 0.12 -11.89
N LEU A 197 8.84 1.01 -12.84
CA LEU A 197 7.47 1.38 -13.20
C LEU A 197 6.68 0.17 -13.70
N LEU A 198 7.23 -0.55 -14.68
CA LEU A 198 6.58 -1.70 -15.29
C LEU A 198 6.38 -2.82 -14.27
N THR A 199 7.40 -3.10 -13.47
CA THR A 199 7.38 -4.18 -12.48
C THR A 199 6.44 -3.88 -11.34
N THR A 200 6.47 -2.66 -10.80
CA THR A 200 5.53 -2.22 -9.74
C THR A 200 4.09 -2.37 -10.23
N TYR A 201 3.81 -1.98 -11.48
CA TYR A 201 2.49 -2.13 -12.08
C TYR A 201 2.09 -3.61 -12.26
N VAL A 202 2.95 -4.44 -12.85
CA VAL A 202 2.63 -5.86 -13.16
C VAL A 202 2.57 -6.72 -11.89
N ILE A 203 3.53 -6.58 -10.98
CA ILE A 203 3.57 -7.29 -9.70
C ILE A 203 2.30 -7.03 -8.89
N LYS A 204 1.77 -5.80 -8.92
CA LYS A 204 0.54 -5.46 -8.20
C LYS A 204 -0.59 -6.43 -8.54
N PHE A 205 -0.76 -6.79 -9.82
CA PHE A 205 -1.77 -7.76 -10.24
C PHE A 205 -1.47 -9.17 -9.73
N ILE A 206 -0.22 -9.61 -9.81
CA ILE A 206 0.22 -10.94 -9.33
C ILE A 206 -0.02 -11.06 -7.82
N LEU A 207 0.41 -10.07 -7.05
CA LEU A 207 0.24 -10.04 -5.60
C LEU A 207 -1.22 -9.89 -5.17
N THR A 208 -2.03 -9.12 -5.92
CA THR A 208 -3.47 -9.03 -5.66
C THR A 208 -4.17 -10.38 -5.90
N ALA A 209 -3.80 -11.08 -6.98
CA ALA A 209 -4.28 -12.43 -7.23
C ALA A 209 -3.87 -13.40 -6.12
N ALA A 210 -2.60 -13.33 -5.67
CA ALA A 210 -2.09 -14.14 -4.56
C ALA A 210 -2.76 -13.80 -3.21
N GLY A 211 -3.14 -12.54 -2.98
CA GLY A 211 -3.82 -12.07 -1.78
C GLY A 211 -5.31 -12.41 -1.75
N THR A 212 -5.92 -12.67 -2.90
CA THR A 212 -7.37 -12.94 -3.02
C THR A 212 -7.85 -14.09 -2.12
N PRO A 213 -7.20 -15.28 -2.08
CA PRO A 213 -7.59 -16.35 -1.14
C PRO A 213 -7.58 -15.92 0.33
N PHE A 214 -6.58 -15.12 0.74
CA PHE A 214 -6.47 -14.61 2.11
C PHE A 214 -7.56 -13.60 2.42
N MET A 215 -7.97 -12.79 1.44
CA MET A 215 -9.10 -11.88 1.60
C MET A 215 -10.41 -12.65 1.84
N TYR A 216 -10.65 -13.75 1.12
CA TYR A 216 -11.80 -14.62 1.39
C TYR A 216 -11.77 -15.24 2.79
N ILE A 217 -10.60 -15.68 3.25
CA ILE A 217 -10.42 -16.20 4.63
C ILE A 217 -10.75 -15.12 5.65
N ALA A 218 -10.17 -13.92 5.52
CA ALA A 218 -10.47 -12.80 6.40
C ALA A 218 -11.96 -12.43 6.36
N ARG A 219 -12.58 -12.46 5.17
CA ARG A 219 -14.00 -12.20 5.02
C ARG A 219 -14.87 -13.19 5.79
N SER A 220 -14.51 -14.47 5.80
CA SER A 220 -15.28 -15.53 6.48
C SER A 220 -15.40 -15.36 8.01
N PHE A 221 -14.53 -14.57 8.63
CA PHE A 221 -14.61 -14.31 10.07
C PHE A 221 -15.85 -13.46 10.39
N HIS A 222 -16.73 -13.97 11.26
CA HIS A 222 -17.96 -13.29 11.64
C HIS A 222 -17.68 -12.08 12.54
N LYS A 223 -18.55 -11.08 12.46
CA LYS A 223 -18.53 -9.83 13.24
C LYS A 223 -18.68 -10.15 14.74
N GLN A 224 -17.55 -10.32 15.43
CA GLN A 224 -17.55 -10.62 16.87
C GLN A 224 -17.68 -9.37 17.76
N GLU A 225 -18.07 -8.21 17.18
CA GLU A 225 -18.09 -6.91 17.87
C GLU A 225 -19.44 -6.55 18.53
N GLU A 226 -20.53 -7.29 18.33
CA GLU A 226 -21.82 -6.92 18.96
C GLU A 226 -22.14 -7.65 20.28
N THR A 227 -21.45 -8.73 20.63
CA THR A 227 -21.77 -9.48 21.86
C THR A 227 -21.18 -8.91 23.14
N SER A 228 -20.20 -7.99 23.07
CA SER A 228 -19.51 -7.49 24.28
C SER A 228 -20.03 -6.14 24.78
N GLU A 229 -20.75 -5.36 23.97
CA GLU A 229 -21.42 -4.13 24.42
C GLU A 229 -22.86 -4.40 24.91
N ALA A 230 -23.56 -5.38 24.31
CA ALA A 230 -24.86 -5.83 24.81
C ALA A 230 -24.80 -6.59 26.15
N ALA A 231 -23.63 -7.08 26.56
CA ALA A 231 -23.41 -7.71 27.86
C ALA A 231 -22.96 -6.72 28.95
N ARG A 232 -22.81 -5.42 28.61
CA ARG A 232 -22.38 -4.36 29.52
C ARG A 232 -23.43 -3.27 29.74
N ASN A 233 -24.62 -3.39 29.13
CA ASN A 233 -25.77 -2.53 29.35
C ASN A 233 -26.93 -3.29 29.99
#